data_AF-A0A0D3BSW5-F1
#
_entry.id   AF-A0A0D3BSW5-F1
#
_cell.length_a   1.000
_cell.length_b   1.000
_cell.length_c   1.000
_cell.angle_alpha   90.00
_cell.angle_beta   90.00
_cell.angle_gamma   90.00
#
_symmetry.space_group_name_H-M   'P 1'
#
loop_
_entity.id
_entity.type
_entity.pdbx_description
1 polymer ?
#
loop_
_entity_poly.entity_id
_entity_poly.type
_entity_poly.pdbx_seq_one_letter_code
_entity_poly.pdbx_strand_id
1 'polypeptide(L)'
;MTPFINSLEIRPLKNGTYDTQSGSLITVSRFYFPPTKQVISTNLLVNSTNSFYDVPQRVVKTAAVPANSSQPLTLNLTLDETTAESYIYMHFAEIQNLEANETREFNVTYNGDQEWFSYFRPPNFKITTASSREAMSSPDGNFNFTLAMTGNSTLPPLINAVEIYEVLDLRQLETDEDEVSAMVNIKRSYELMKKVSWQGDPCAPQFLLWEGLKCSYPNADSPMITSLNFKESNLTGSITLEFAKLTQLIELYDELHYHLLSSTKVFSSAVSQVRWETSTSCPQPLFHGVPRGLCGDFSLSSCLRWTVKGSCHRIRDWIAIVEP
;
A
#
# COMPACT_ATOMS: atom_id res chain seq x y z
N MET A 1 -9.67 19.26 -0.17
CA MET A 1 -10.71 18.22 -0.34
C MET A 1 -10.39 17.09 0.63
N THR A 2 -11.34 16.68 1.46
CA THR A 2 -11.17 15.54 2.37
C THR A 2 -11.47 14.26 1.59
N PRO A 3 -10.55 13.28 1.50
CA PRO A 3 -10.88 12.01 0.88
C PRO A 3 -12.00 11.33 1.69
N PHE A 4 -13.02 10.84 0.98
CA PHE A 4 -14.11 10.07 1.58
C PHE A 4 -14.20 8.71 0.87
N ILE A 5 -14.35 7.65 1.66
CA ILE A 5 -14.61 6.29 1.16
C ILE A 5 -16.09 6.03 1.38
N ASN A 6 -16.82 5.77 0.30
CA ASN A 6 -18.26 5.46 0.37
C ASN A 6 -18.53 4.02 0.83
N SER A 7 -17.61 3.09 0.57
CA SER A 7 -17.73 1.69 0.99
C SER A 7 -16.36 1.03 1.01
N LEU A 8 -16.04 0.33 2.10
CA LEU A 8 -14.93 -0.60 2.19
C LEU A 8 -15.52 -1.98 2.45
N GLU A 9 -15.27 -2.92 1.54
CA GLU A 9 -15.72 -4.30 1.69
C GLU A 9 -14.49 -5.20 1.83
N ILE A 10 -14.36 -5.84 2.99
CA ILE A 10 -13.34 -6.86 3.25
C ILE A 10 -14.05 -8.21 3.20
N ARG A 11 -13.73 -9.03 2.20
CA ARG A 11 -14.29 -10.37 2.06
C ARG A 11 -13.27 -11.41 2.50
N PRO A 12 -13.58 -12.28 3.47
CA PRO A 12 -12.79 -13.48 3.71
C PRO A 12 -12.79 -14.32 2.44
N LEU A 13 -11.62 -14.56 1.86
CA LEU A 13 -11.48 -15.44 0.72
C LEU A 13 -11.40 -16.89 1.21
N LYS A 14 -11.89 -17.82 0.40
CA LYS A 14 -11.73 -19.25 0.69
C LYS A 14 -10.24 -19.61 0.64
N ASN A 15 -9.81 -20.50 1.52
CA ASN A 15 -8.46 -21.04 1.47
C ASN A 15 -8.21 -21.68 0.09
N GLY A 16 -7.12 -21.28 -0.58
CA GLY A 16 -6.77 -21.70 -1.94
C GLY A 16 -7.44 -20.95 -3.09
N THR A 17 -7.97 -19.74 -2.87
CA THR A 17 -8.51 -18.91 -3.97
C THR A 17 -7.42 -18.49 -4.94
N TYR A 18 -6.24 -18.14 -4.42
CA TYR A 18 -5.06 -17.79 -5.20
C TYR A 18 -3.91 -18.68 -4.73
N ASP A 19 -3.84 -19.89 -5.26
CA ASP A 19 -2.76 -20.83 -4.96
C ASP A 19 -1.49 -20.39 -5.69
N THR A 20 -0.45 -20.04 -4.92
CA THR A 20 0.89 -19.75 -5.43
C THR A 20 1.85 -20.88 -5.07
N GLN A 21 2.87 -21.08 -5.90
CA GLN A 21 3.98 -22.00 -5.59
C GLN A 21 4.84 -21.46 -4.44
N SER A 22 4.97 -20.14 -4.32
CA SER A 22 5.73 -19.44 -3.29
C SER A 22 5.30 -17.98 -3.20
N GLY A 23 5.62 -17.33 -2.08
CA GLY A 23 5.41 -15.90 -1.87
C GLY A 23 3.96 -15.48 -1.62
N SER A 24 3.80 -14.24 -1.15
CA SER A 24 2.49 -13.58 -1.09
C SER A 24 2.12 -13.00 -2.45
N LEU A 25 0.87 -12.58 -2.64
CA LEU A 25 0.46 -11.90 -3.86
C LEU A 25 0.12 -10.44 -3.58
N ILE A 26 0.58 -9.55 -4.46
CA ILE A 26 0.11 -8.18 -4.51
C ILE A 26 -0.74 -7.99 -5.77
N THR A 27 -1.90 -7.35 -5.62
CA THR A 27 -2.76 -7.05 -6.78
C THR A 27 -2.11 -5.93 -7.59
N VAL A 28 -1.85 -6.20 -8.86
CA VAL A 28 -1.28 -5.20 -9.77
C VAL A 28 -2.39 -4.48 -10.52
N SER A 29 -3.26 -5.27 -11.17
CA SER A 29 -4.32 -4.72 -11.98
C SER A 29 -5.55 -5.62 -12.01
N ARG A 30 -6.71 -4.97 -12.13
CA ARG A 30 -7.99 -5.62 -12.39
C ARG A 30 -8.66 -4.94 -13.56
N PHE A 31 -8.79 -5.68 -14.66
CA PHE A 31 -9.46 -5.21 -15.85
C PHE A 31 -10.92 -5.65 -15.80
N TYR A 32 -11.79 -4.68 -15.59
CA TYR A 32 -13.23 -4.82 -15.74
C TYR A 32 -13.65 -4.09 -17.00
N PHE A 33 -14.52 -4.71 -17.81
CA PHE A 33 -14.96 -4.14 -19.07
C PHE A 33 -16.34 -3.49 -18.89
N PRO A 34 -16.44 -2.17 -18.64
CA PRO A 34 -17.72 -1.49 -18.56
C PRO A 34 -18.41 -1.44 -19.94
N PRO A 35 -19.74 -1.30 -20.00
CA PRO A 35 -20.48 -1.31 -21.27
C PRO A 35 -19.97 -0.21 -22.23
N THR A 36 -19.40 -0.65 -23.36
CA THR A 36 -18.95 0.15 -24.51
C THR A 36 -19.36 -0.58 -25.80
N LYS A 37 -19.08 -0.05 -27.00
CA LYS A 37 -19.42 -0.75 -28.26
C LYS A 37 -18.80 -2.14 -28.41
N GLN A 38 -17.76 -2.47 -27.64
CA GLN A 38 -17.07 -3.76 -27.66
C GLN A 38 -17.36 -4.59 -26.39
N VAL A 39 -18.40 -4.22 -25.65
CA VAL A 39 -18.80 -4.90 -24.41
C VAL A 39 -20.30 -5.19 -24.46
N ILE A 40 -20.63 -6.46 -24.29
CA ILE A 40 -22.00 -6.94 -24.15
C ILE A 40 -22.36 -7.05 -22.66
N SER A 41 -23.67 -6.99 -22.38
CA SER A 41 -24.17 -7.11 -21.00
C SER A 41 -25.45 -7.92 -20.93
N THR A 42 -25.73 -8.46 -19.75
CA THR A 42 -26.98 -9.17 -19.45
C THR A 42 -27.62 -8.67 -18.17
N ASN A 43 -28.95 -8.69 -18.12
CA ASN A 43 -29.70 -8.42 -16.90
C ASN A 43 -29.90 -9.69 -16.05
N LEU A 44 -29.72 -10.87 -16.65
CA LEU A 44 -29.87 -12.16 -15.98
C LEU A 44 -28.80 -12.33 -14.90
N LEU A 45 -29.13 -13.13 -13.88
CA LEU A 45 -28.17 -13.49 -12.84
C LEU A 45 -27.15 -14.48 -13.42
N VAL A 46 -25.87 -14.25 -13.11
CA VAL A 46 -24.78 -15.16 -13.47
C VAL A 46 -24.31 -15.82 -12.18
N ASN A 47 -24.34 -17.14 -12.11
CA ASN A 47 -23.94 -17.87 -10.92
C ASN A 47 -22.43 -17.71 -10.67
N SER A 48 -22.09 -17.01 -9.58
CA SER A 48 -20.73 -16.89 -9.05
C SER A 48 -20.55 -17.47 -7.65
N THR A 49 -21.61 -17.98 -7.00
CA THR A 49 -21.61 -18.32 -5.56
C THR A 49 -20.79 -19.57 -5.20
N ASN A 50 -20.51 -20.43 -6.17
CA ASN A 50 -19.66 -21.60 -6.01
C ASN A 50 -18.27 -21.42 -6.63
N SER A 51 -17.93 -20.21 -7.07
CA SER A 51 -16.57 -19.87 -7.46
C SER A 51 -15.70 -19.74 -6.21
N PHE A 52 -14.41 -20.07 -6.29
CA PHE A 52 -13.46 -19.70 -5.25
C PHE A 52 -13.22 -18.18 -5.21
N TYR A 53 -13.44 -17.50 -6.34
CA TYR A 53 -13.05 -16.12 -6.59
C TYR A 53 -14.14 -15.09 -6.28
N ASP A 54 -15.38 -15.51 -5.98
CA ASP A 54 -16.52 -14.66 -5.61
C ASP A 54 -16.67 -13.35 -6.44
N VAL A 55 -16.50 -13.48 -7.76
CA VAL A 55 -16.50 -12.35 -8.70
C VAL A 55 -17.84 -11.58 -8.62
N PRO A 56 -17.83 -10.24 -8.45
CA PRO A 56 -19.05 -9.46 -8.27
C PRO A 56 -20.02 -9.54 -9.45
N GLN A 57 -21.34 -9.50 -9.17
CA GLN A 57 -22.40 -9.53 -10.20
C GLN A 57 -22.23 -8.47 -11.28
N ARG A 58 -21.79 -7.26 -10.90
CA ARG A 58 -21.56 -6.17 -11.86
C ARG A 58 -20.49 -6.49 -12.92
N VAL A 59 -19.55 -7.38 -12.58
CA VAL A 59 -18.43 -7.78 -13.44
C VAL A 59 -18.83 -8.99 -14.28
N VAL A 60 -19.41 -10.02 -13.67
CA VAL A 60 -19.80 -11.25 -14.40
C VAL A 60 -20.96 -11.04 -15.37
N LYS A 61 -21.71 -9.94 -15.25
CA LYS A 61 -22.80 -9.58 -16.18
C LYS A 61 -22.36 -8.82 -17.43
N THR A 62 -21.09 -8.44 -17.51
CA THR A 62 -20.50 -7.74 -18.66
C THR A 62 -19.40 -8.59 -19.26
N ALA A 63 -19.23 -8.55 -20.57
CA ALA A 63 -18.10 -9.22 -21.24
C ALA A 63 -17.59 -8.41 -22.42
N ALA A 64 -16.27 -8.29 -22.54
CA ALA A 64 -15.63 -7.78 -23.74
C ALA A 64 -15.72 -8.81 -24.86
N VAL A 65 -15.91 -8.31 -26.08
CA VAL A 65 -15.99 -9.06 -27.34
C VAL A 65 -15.15 -8.33 -28.39
N PRO A 66 -14.65 -9.01 -29.44
CA PRO A 66 -13.90 -8.33 -30.48
C PRO A 66 -14.80 -7.35 -31.24
N ALA A 67 -14.20 -6.26 -31.72
CA ALA A 67 -14.91 -5.24 -32.51
C ALA A 67 -15.47 -5.79 -33.83
N ASN A 68 -14.81 -6.82 -34.38
CA ASN A 68 -15.23 -7.56 -35.55
C ASN A 68 -15.39 -9.03 -35.12
N SER A 69 -16.57 -9.61 -35.34
CA SER A 69 -16.90 -10.98 -34.93
C SER A 69 -16.01 -12.05 -35.56
N SER A 70 -15.38 -11.76 -36.70
CA SER A 70 -14.45 -12.68 -37.37
C SER A 70 -12.99 -12.50 -36.94
N GLN A 71 -12.70 -11.54 -36.07
CA GLN A 71 -11.35 -11.27 -35.58
C GLN A 71 -11.15 -11.84 -34.16
N PRO A 72 -9.91 -12.19 -33.79
CA PRO A 72 -9.57 -12.53 -32.42
C PRO A 72 -9.81 -11.34 -31.48
N LEU A 73 -10.03 -11.64 -30.20
CA LEU A 73 -9.96 -10.64 -29.14
C LEU A 73 -8.55 -10.64 -28.57
N THR A 74 -7.87 -9.49 -28.64
CA THR A 74 -6.50 -9.33 -28.15
C THR A 74 -6.48 -8.45 -26.90
N LEU A 75 -5.74 -8.87 -25.88
CA LEU A 75 -5.54 -8.15 -24.62
C LEU A 75 -4.05 -7.92 -24.43
N ASN A 76 -3.64 -6.66 -24.46
CA ASN A 76 -2.26 -6.26 -24.16
C ASN A 76 -2.21 -5.78 -22.71
N LEU A 77 -1.54 -6.55 -21.87
CA LEU A 77 -1.35 -6.27 -20.46
C LEU A 77 0.12 -5.89 -20.27
N THR A 78 0.38 -4.74 -19.64
CA THR A 78 1.74 -4.27 -19.34
C THR A 78 1.87 -4.16 -17.83
N LEU A 79 2.96 -4.73 -17.31
CA LEU A 79 3.38 -4.61 -15.92
C LEU A 79 4.51 -3.59 -15.82
N ASP A 80 4.54 -2.85 -14.71
CA ASP A 80 5.57 -1.85 -14.46
C ASP A 80 6.93 -2.52 -14.19
N GLU A 81 6.93 -3.69 -13.55
CA GLU A 81 8.14 -4.47 -13.28
C GLU A 81 8.30 -5.63 -14.27
N THR A 82 9.29 -5.51 -15.16
CA THR A 82 9.51 -6.46 -16.27
C THR A 82 10.09 -7.82 -15.85
N THR A 83 10.35 -8.04 -14.56
CA THR A 83 10.89 -9.32 -14.05
C THR A 83 10.01 -9.96 -12.99
N ALA A 84 8.90 -9.33 -12.63
CA ALA A 84 8.04 -9.83 -11.57
C ALA A 84 7.31 -11.10 -12.03
N GLU A 85 7.45 -12.17 -11.23
CA GLU A 85 6.67 -13.39 -11.40
C GLU A 85 5.20 -13.07 -11.14
N SER A 86 4.33 -13.43 -12.08
CA SER A 86 2.93 -13.00 -12.08
C SER A 86 1.97 -14.16 -12.27
N TYR A 87 0.85 -14.12 -11.55
CA TYR A 87 -0.30 -15.00 -11.72
C TYR A 87 -1.44 -14.24 -12.39
N ILE A 88 -1.99 -14.84 -13.44
CA ILE A 88 -3.03 -14.21 -14.27
C ILE A 88 -4.29 -15.06 -14.16
N TYR A 89 -5.40 -14.42 -13.83
CA TYR A 89 -6.70 -15.04 -13.67
C TYR A 89 -7.68 -14.40 -14.66
N MET A 90 -8.24 -15.22 -15.55
CA MET A 90 -9.24 -14.80 -16.52
C MET A 90 -10.60 -15.40 -16.17
N HIS A 91 -11.61 -14.55 -16.11
CA HIS A 91 -12.97 -14.93 -15.72
C HIS A 91 -13.88 -14.93 -16.95
N PHE A 92 -14.60 -16.03 -17.13
CA PHE A 92 -15.45 -16.29 -18.29
C PHE A 92 -16.82 -16.83 -17.88
N ALA A 93 -17.88 -16.29 -18.48
CA ALA A 93 -19.25 -16.76 -18.39
C ALA A 93 -19.93 -16.50 -19.72
N GLU A 94 -20.69 -17.48 -20.24
CA GLU A 94 -21.58 -17.20 -21.36
C GLU A 94 -22.78 -16.44 -20.83
N ILE A 95 -22.92 -15.18 -21.25
CA ILE A 95 -23.93 -14.24 -20.75
C ILE A 95 -25.04 -13.94 -21.76
N GLN A 96 -24.91 -14.46 -22.98
CA GLN A 96 -25.94 -14.45 -24.00
C GLN A 96 -26.75 -15.74 -23.91
N ASN A 97 -28.02 -15.66 -24.29
CA ASN A 97 -28.85 -16.85 -24.39
C ASN A 97 -28.65 -17.47 -25.77
N LEU A 98 -27.82 -18.52 -25.83
CA LEU A 98 -27.47 -19.19 -27.09
C LEU A 98 -28.64 -20.01 -27.65
N GLU A 99 -28.89 -19.89 -28.95
CA GLU A 99 -29.78 -20.80 -29.68
C GLU A 99 -29.15 -22.19 -29.88
N ALA A 100 -29.95 -23.20 -30.27
CA ALA A 100 -29.48 -24.58 -30.37
C ALA A 100 -28.37 -24.82 -31.42
N ASN A 101 -28.27 -23.94 -32.42
CA ASN A 101 -27.25 -23.92 -33.46
C ASN A 101 -26.09 -22.95 -33.15
N GLU A 102 -26.16 -22.22 -32.04
CA GLU A 102 -25.10 -21.31 -31.64
C GLU A 102 -24.14 -21.98 -30.67
N THR A 103 -22.86 -21.75 -30.88
CA THR A 103 -21.81 -22.27 -30.00
C THR A 103 -20.70 -21.24 -29.90
N ARG A 104 -20.25 -20.98 -28.68
CA ARG A 104 -19.04 -20.22 -28.42
C ARG A 104 -17.94 -21.16 -27.95
N GLU A 105 -16.91 -21.30 -28.78
CA GLU A 105 -15.71 -22.08 -28.48
C GLU A 105 -14.48 -21.31 -28.99
N PHE A 106 -13.47 -21.17 -28.14
CA PHE A 106 -12.26 -20.45 -28.51
C PHE A 106 -11.02 -21.01 -27.83
N ASN A 107 -9.88 -20.75 -28.45
CA ASN A 107 -8.55 -20.99 -27.90
C ASN A 107 -8.00 -19.70 -27.32
N VAL A 108 -7.13 -19.81 -26.32
CA VAL A 108 -6.41 -18.68 -25.74
C VAL A 108 -4.93 -18.96 -25.80
N THR A 109 -4.22 -18.05 -26.46
CA THR A 109 -2.77 -18.08 -26.60
C THR A 109 -2.15 -16.84 -25.97
N TYR A 110 -0.85 -16.88 -25.69
CA TYR A 110 -0.10 -15.73 -25.24
C TYR A 110 1.31 -15.67 -25.85
N ASN A 111 1.90 -14.48 -25.86
CA ASN A 111 3.30 -14.19 -26.22
C ASN A 111 3.81 -14.90 -27.50
N GLY A 112 3.03 -14.85 -28.58
CA GLY A 112 3.41 -15.43 -29.88
C GLY A 112 3.02 -16.89 -30.03
N ASP A 113 1.73 -17.19 -29.82
CA ASP A 113 1.08 -18.50 -30.02
C ASP A 113 1.41 -19.61 -29.01
N GLN A 114 1.91 -19.26 -27.83
CA GLN A 114 1.98 -20.22 -26.73
C GLN A 114 0.56 -20.56 -26.25
N GLU A 115 0.18 -21.83 -26.30
CA GLU A 115 -1.14 -22.26 -25.86
C GLU A 115 -1.27 -22.09 -24.34
N TRP A 116 -2.31 -21.35 -23.91
CA TRP A 116 -2.72 -21.32 -22.51
C TRP A 116 -3.83 -22.34 -22.25
N PHE A 117 -4.87 -22.32 -23.09
CA PHE A 117 -5.92 -23.33 -23.10
C PHE A 117 -6.65 -23.36 -24.44
N SER A 118 -7.16 -24.53 -24.81
CA SER A 118 -7.80 -24.80 -26.09
C SER A 118 -9.23 -25.33 -25.92
N TYR A 119 -10.06 -25.14 -26.95
CA TYR A 119 -11.45 -25.60 -27.04
C TYR A 119 -12.34 -25.17 -25.86
N PHE A 120 -12.10 -23.98 -25.32
CA PHE A 120 -12.80 -23.52 -24.14
C PHE A 120 -14.21 -23.06 -24.48
N ARG A 121 -15.19 -23.59 -23.71
CA ARG A 121 -16.60 -23.25 -23.80
C ARG A 121 -17.08 -22.71 -22.46
N PRO A 122 -17.29 -21.37 -22.34
CA PRO A 122 -17.84 -20.80 -21.11
C PRO A 122 -19.23 -21.37 -20.82
N PRO A 123 -19.54 -21.76 -19.57
CA PRO A 123 -20.86 -22.26 -19.24
C PRO A 123 -21.90 -21.13 -19.20
N ASN A 124 -23.13 -21.45 -19.61
CA ASN A 124 -24.27 -20.52 -19.61
C ASN A 124 -24.57 -20.01 -18.20
N PHE A 125 -24.54 -18.69 -18.05
CA PHE A 125 -24.86 -17.95 -16.83
C PHE A 125 -24.14 -18.51 -15.59
N LYS A 126 -22.91 -18.99 -15.74
CA LYS A 126 -22.06 -19.45 -14.64
C LYS A 126 -20.62 -19.03 -14.91
N ILE A 127 -19.95 -18.52 -13.87
CA ILE A 127 -18.55 -18.10 -14.00
C ILE A 127 -17.61 -19.31 -13.92
N THR A 128 -16.59 -19.30 -14.77
CA THR A 128 -15.42 -20.17 -14.72
C THR A 128 -14.18 -19.28 -14.74
N THR A 129 -13.18 -19.63 -13.95
CA THR A 129 -11.91 -18.90 -13.91
C THR A 129 -10.81 -19.81 -14.45
N ALA A 130 -10.10 -19.35 -15.47
CA ALA A 130 -8.85 -19.94 -15.91
C ALA A 130 -7.71 -19.17 -15.25
N SER A 131 -6.73 -19.88 -14.69
CA SER A 131 -5.56 -19.28 -14.05
C SER A 131 -4.27 -19.81 -14.67
N SER A 132 -3.19 -19.05 -14.53
CA SER A 132 -1.86 -19.61 -14.73
C SER A 132 -1.60 -20.70 -13.68
N ARG A 133 -0.97 -21.80 -14.11
CA ARG A 133 -0.59 -22.91 -13.19
C ARG A 133 0.73 -22.65 -12.47
N GLU A 134 1.56 -21.84 -13.08
CA GLU A 134 2.88 -21.44 -12.61
C GLU A 134 2.99 -19.93 -12.76
N ALA A 135 3.93 -19.35 -12.01
CA ALA A 135 4.23 -17.93 -12.13
C ALA A 135 4.79 -17.65 -13.54
N MET A 136 4.23 -16.65 -14.21
CA MET A 136 4.61 -16.24 -15.55
C MET A 136 5.50 -15.01 -15.46
N SER A 137 6.51 -14.91 -16.31
CA SER A 137 7.31 -13.70 -16.47
C SER A 137 7.39 -13.32 -17.95
N SER A 138 7.51 -12.03 -18.23
CA SER A 138 7.75 -11.53 -19.58
C SER A 138 8.92 -10.55 -19.56
N PRO A 139 9.98 -10.75 -20.37
CA PRO A 139 11.20 -9.94 -20.31
C PRO A 139 10.99 -8.44 -20.52
N ASP A 140 9.91 -8.05 -21.19
CA ASP A 140 9.53 -6.67 -21.47
C ASP A 140 8.33 -6.19 -20.62
N GLY A 141 7.89 -7.00 -19.64
CA GLY A 141 6.73 -6.75 -18.81
C GLY A 141 5.39 -6.86 -19.54
N ASN A 142 5.38 -7.26 -20.82
CA ASN A 142 4.16 -7.33 -21.61
C ASN A 142 3.65 -8.76 -21.73
N PHE A 143 2.37 -8.96 -21.41
CA PHE A 143 1.63 -10.16 -21.75
C PHE A 143 0.60 -9.83 -22.82
N ASN A 144 0.76 -10.42 -23.99
CA ASN A 144 -0.20 -10.31 -25.08
C ASN A 144 -1.02 -11.59 -25.17
N PHE A 145 -2.27 -11.52 -24.75
CA PHE A 145 -3.22 -12.63 -24.86
C PHE A 145 -4.08 -12.49 -26.10
N THR A 146 -4.27 -13.59 -26.81
CA THR A 146 -5.15 -13.67 -27.97
C THR A 146 -6.18 -14.76 -27.76
N LEU A 147 -7.46 -14.39 -27.80
CA LEU A 147 -8.58 -15.31 -27.79
C LEU A 147 -9.08 -15.44 -29.23
N ALA A 148 -9.08 -16.66 -29.79
CA ALA A 148 -9.44 -16.91 -31.17
C ALA A 148 -10.53 -17.99 -31.27
N MET A 149 -11.59 -17.71 -32.01
CA MET A 149 -12.67 -18.67 -32.23
C MET A 149 -12.17 -19.94 -32.95
N THR A 150 -12.68 -21.10 -32.57
CA THR A 150 -12.39 -22.35 -33.28
C THR A 150 -13.30 -22.53 -34.50
N GLY A 151 -12.99 -23.50 -35.36
CA GLY A 151 -13.85 -23.85 -36.50
C GLY A 151 -15.24 -24.39 -36.12
N ASN A 152 -15.44 -24.79 -34.86
CA ASN A 152 -16.74 -25.24 -34.35
C ASN A 152 -17.58 -24.09 -33.74
N SER A 153 -17.02 -22.89 -33.63
CA SER A 153 -17.69 -21.75 -33.01
C SER A 153 -18.46 -20.94 -34.06
N THR A 154 -19.68 -20.54 -33.71
CA THR A 154 -20.48 -19.58 -34.50
C THR A 154 -20.40 -18.17 -33.94
N LEU A 155 -19.89 -18.01 -32.72
CA LEU A 155 -19.81 -16.75 -32.00
C LEU A 155 -18.35 -16.37 -31.70
N PRO A 156 -18.03 -15.07 -31.62
CA PRO A 156 -16.69 -14.61 -31.29
C PRO A 156 -16.28 -15.01 -29.86
N PRO A 157 -15.01 -14.90 -29.46
CA PRO A 157 -14.62 -15.04 -28.06
C PRO A 157 -15.24 -13.94 -27.18
N LEU A 158 -15.32 -14.19 -25.88
CA LEU A 158 -15.67 -13.19 -24.88
C LEU A 158 -14.83 -13.36 -23.61
N ILE A 159 -14.77 -12.32 -22.79
CA ILE A 159 -14.14 -12.36 -21.47
C ILE A 159 -14.80 -11.37 -20.51
N ASN A 160 -15.04 -11.77 -19.26
CA ASN A 160 -15.72 -10.92 -18.27
C ASN A 160 -14.76 -10.05 -17.49
N ALA A 161 -13.61 -10.60 -17.09
CA ALA A 161 -12.58 -9.88 -16.35
C ALA A 161 -11.22 -10.57 -16.42
N VAL A 162 -10.18 -9.80 -16.13
CA VAL A 162 -8.81 -10.27 -15.92
C VAL A 162 -8.30 -9.69 -14.61
N GLU A 163 -7.69 -10.53 -13.76
CA GLU A 163 -6.95 -10.12 -12.58
C GLU A 163 -5.49 -10.53 -12.74
N ILE A 164 -4.57 -9.64 -12.36
CA ILE A 164 -3.14 -9.90 -12.36
C ILE A 164 -2.59 -9.65 -10.96
N TYR A 165 -1.86 -10.63 -10.47
CA TYR A 165 -1.19 -10.59 -9.20
C TYR A 165 0.30 -10.84 -9.41
N GLU A 166 1.14 -9.99 -8.83
CA GLU A 166 2.58 -10.22 -8.78
C GLU A 166 2.94 -10.99 -7.50
N VAL A 167 3.94 -11.86 -7.60
CA VAL A 167 4.54 -12.53 -6.47
C VAL A 167 5.30 -11.50 -5.67
N LEU A 168 4.80 -11.26 -4.47
CA LEU A 168 5.45 -10.45 -3.47
C LEU A 168 6.37 -11.34 -2.62
N ASP A 169 7.66 -11.21 -2.87
CA ASP A 169 8.70 -11.89 -2.10
C ASP A 169 9.02 -11.10 -0.81
N LEU A 170 8.35 -11.47 0.27
CA LEU A 170 8.55 -10.90 1.61
C LEU A 170 9.76 -11.55 2.30
N ARG A 171 10.97 -11.32 1.77
CA ARG A 171 12.21 -11.77 2.42
C ARG A 171 12.58 -10.99 3.67
N GLN A 172 11.98 -9.82 3.84
CA GLN A 172 12.23 -8.95 4.98
C GLN A 172 11.53 -9.51 6.21
N LEU A 173 12.24 -9.49 7.34
CA LEU A 173 11.61 -9.74 8.64
C LEU A 173 10.58 -8.65 8.92
N GLU A 174 9.55 -9.02 9.69
CA GLU A 174 8.55 -8.09 10.19
C GLU A 174 9.18 -7.12 11.21
N THR A 175 8.61 -5.93 11.32
CA THR A 175 8.99 -4.95 12.37
C THR A 175 8.74 -5.59 13.73
N ASP A 176 9.58 -5.26 14.71
CA ASP A 176 9.44 -5.73 16.08
C ASP A 176 8.02 -5.46 16.64
N GLU A 177 7.39 -6.47 17.25
CA GLU A 177 5.98 -6.43 17.67
C GLU A 177 5.71 -5.30 18.69
N ASP A 178 6.68 -4.99 19.56
CA ASP A 178 6.53 -3.91 20.53
C ASP A 178 6.57 -2.53 19.84
N GLU A 179 7.42 -2.35 18.82
CA GLU A 179 7.43 -1.12 18.00
C GLU A 179 6.15 -0.99 17.17
N VAL A 180 5.62 -2.10 16.60
CA VAL A 180 4.34 -2.11 15.90
C VAL A 180 3.20 -1.69 16.83
N SER A 181 3.13 -2.29 18.02
CA SER A 181 2.12 -1.97 19.04
C SER A 181 2.20 -0.50 19.46
N ALA A 182 3.40 0.02 19.69
CA ALA A 182 3.65 1.42 20.00
C ALA A 182 3.15 2.34 18.89
N MET A 183 3.46 2.04 17.62
CA MET A 183 3.00 2.81 16.47
C MET A 183 1.48 2.81 16.31
N VAL A 184 0.82 1.67 16.54
CA VAL A 184 -0.65 1.58 16.53
C VAL A 184 -1.26 2.45 17.64
N ASN A 185 -0.65 2.49 18.82
CA ASN A 185 -1.12 3.33 19.91
C ASN A 185 -0.87 4.82 19.67
N ILE A 186 0.28 5.19 19.08
CA ILE A 186 0.57 6.55 18.63
C ILE A 186 -0.48 6.97 17.59
N LYS A 187 -0.72 6.14 16.58
CA LYS A 187 -1.75 6.38 15.56
C LYS A 187 -3.12 6.66 16.17
N ARG A 188 -3.52 5.87 17.17
CA ARG A 188 -4.78 6.05 17.89
C ARG A 188 -4.80 7.33 18.73
N SER A 189 -3.72 7.60 19.46
CA SER A 189 -3.63 8.73 20.41
C SER A 189 -3.71 10.09 19.73
N TYR A 190 -3.19 10.18 18.51
CA TYR A 190 -3.20 11.43 17.72
C TYR A 190 -4.23 11.42 16.59
N GLU A 191 -5.18 10.49 16.62
CA GLU A 191 -6.27 10.43 15.65
C GLU A 191 -5.79 10.36 14.18
N LEU A 192 -4.63 9.75 13.94
CA LEU A 192 -3.99 9.61 12.63
C LEU A 192 -4.62 8.50 11.77
N MET A 193 -5.88 8.15 12.05
CA MET A 193 -6.64 7.12 11.33
C MET A 193 -6.87 7.49 9.86
N LYS A 194 -6.73 8.76 9.51
CA LYS A 194 -6.85 9.27 8.14
C LYS A 194 -5.61 9.03 7.28
N LYS A 195 -4.45 8.71 7.88
CA LYS A 195 -3.23 8.37 7.11
C LYS A 195 -3.40 7.00 6.47
N VAL A 196 -3.64 7.01 5.16
CA VAL A 196 -3.93 5.80 4.37
C VAL A 196 -2.73 4.84 4.36
N SER A 197 -1.51 5.37 4.29
CA SER A 197 -0.28 4.60 4.28
C SER A 197 0.01 3.89 5.60
N TRP A 198 -0.62 4.29 6.70
CA TRP A 198 -0.38 3.70 8.02
C TRP A 198 -1.22 2.43 8.22
N GLN A 199 -1.03 1.42 7.37
CA GLN A 199 -1.75 0.14 7.43
C GLN A 199 -0.75 -1.02 7.35
N GLY A 200 -1.04 -2.11 8.07
CA GLY A 200 -0.16 -3.28 8.12
C GLY A 200 1.07 -3.03 8.99
N ASP A 201 2.22 -3.55 8.54
CA ASP A 201 3.50 -3.40 9.21
C ASP A 201 4.10 -1.99 8.90
N PRO A 202 4.67 -1.28 9.88
CA PRO A 202 5.21 0.07 9.69
C PRO A 202 6.40 0.19 8.74
N CYS A 203 7.30 -0.80 8.70
CA CYS A 203 8.56 -0.75 7.96
C CYS A 203 8.64 -1.77 6.82
N ALA A 204 7.94 -2.90 6.92
CA ALA A 204 8.04 -4.01 5.99
C ALA A 204 6.74 -4.21 5.18
N PRO A 205 6.82 -4.43 3.87
CA PRO A 205 8.02 -4.31 3.05
C PRO A 205 8.42 -2.84 2.81
N GLN A 206 9.69 -2.58 2.54
CA GLN A 206 10.26 -1.23 2.33
C GLN A 206 9.47 -0.34 1.36
N PHE A 207 8.89 -0.89 0.29
CA PHE A 207 8.13 -0.12 -0.70
C PHE A 207 6.72 0.27 -0.21
N LEU A 208 6.23 -0.31 0.90
CA LEU A 208 4.99 0.06 1.60
C LEU A 208 5.26 0.77 2.94
N LEU A 209 6.49 1.25 3.15
CA LEU A 209 6.89 2.01 4.34
C LEU A 209 5.86 3.10 4.65
N TRP A 210 5.43 3.17 5.90
CA TRP A 210 4.45 4.17 6.31
C TRP A 210 4.97 5.58 6.05
N GLU A 211 4.10 6.44 5.54
CA GLU A 211 4.45 7.83 5.23
C GLU A 211 5.00 8.53 6.48
N GLY A 212 6.16 9.16 6.33
CA GLY A 212 6.82 9.89 7.40
C GLY A 212 7.74 9.05 8.28
N LEU A 213 7.84 7.73 8.05
CA LEU A 213 8.83 6.89 8.73
C LEU A 213 10.15 6.81 7.96
N LYS A 214 11.23 6.58 8.70
CA LYS A 214 12.43 5.91 8.19
C LYS A 214 12.76 4.76 9.12
N CYS A 215 13.10 3.62 8.54
CA CYS A 215 13.53 2.45 9.29
C CYS A 215 14.94 2.03 8.88
N SER A 216 15.66 1.42 9.82
CA SER A 216 16.89 0.69 9.51
C SER A 216 16.55 -0.75 9.13
N TYR A 217 17.34 -1.34 8.23
CA TYR A 217 17.13 -2.69 7.71
C TYR A 217 18.41 -3.51 7.84
N PRO A 218 18.75 -3.97 9.06
CA PRO A 218 19.84 -4.91 9.26
C PRO A 218 19.54 -6.23 8.54
N ASN A 219 20.57 -6.88 7.97
CA ASN A 219 20.39 -8.05 7.10
C ASN A 219 19.81 -9.31 7.78
N ALA A 220 19.88 -9.40 9.11
CA ALA A 220 19.50 -10.60 9.87
C ALA A 220 18.53 -10.31 11.04
N ASP A 221 18.11 -9.06 11.21
CA ASP A 221 17.24 -8.65 12.32
C ASP A 221 16.02 -7.90 11.78
N SER A 222 14.99 -7.76 12.62
CA SER A 222 13.79 -6.99 12.29
C SER A 222 14.12 -5.54 11.93
N PRO A 223 13.38 -4.93 10.98
CA PRO A 223 13.43 -3.50 10.75
C PRO A 223 13.10 -2.72 12.01
N MET A 224 13.79 -1.60 12.22
CA MET A 224 13.62 -0.77 13.41
C MET A 224 13.33 0.67 13.03
N ILE A 225 12.38 1.30 13.72
CA ILE A 225 11.95 2.67 13.42
C ILE A 225 12.99 3.65 13.96
N THR A 226 13.64 4.38 13.06
CA THR A 226 14.72 5.32 13.41
C THR A 226 14.28 6.77 13.29
N SER A 227 13.26 7.05 12.48
CA SER A 227 12.76 8.40 12.24
C SER A 227 11.25 8.40 12.10
N LEU A 228 10.60 9.39 12.71
CA LEU A 228 9.16 9.61 12.59
C LEU A 228 8.89 11.09 12.37
N ASN A 229 8.21 11.40 11.27
CA ASN A 229 7.94 12.75 10.83
C ASN A 229 6.44 13.03 10.78
N PHE A 230 6.00 13.95 11.64
CA PHE A 230 4.63 14.41 11.74
C PHE A 230 4.39 15.79 11.14
N LYS A 231 5.33 16.34 10.37
CA LYS A 231 5.08 17.57 9.63
C LYS A 231 3.76 17.44 8.85
N GLU A 232 2.99 18.52 8.85
CA GLU A 232 1.66 18.61 8.20
C GLU A 232 0.57 17.72 8.83
N SER A 233 0.85 17.06 9.96
CA SER A 233 -0.13 16.22 10.66
C SER A 233 -0.96 16.97 11.69
N ASN A 234 -0.74 18.29 11.89
CA ASN A 234 -1.45 19.16 12.84
C ASN A 234 -1.68 18.48 14.20
N LEU A 235 -0.62 17.89 14.78
CA LEU A 235 -0.74 17.17 16.03
C LEU A 235 -1.16 18.10 17.16
N THR A 236 -2.09 17.63 18.01
CA THR A 236 -2.49 18.33 19.23
C THR A 236 -2.32 17.41 20.43
N GLY A 237 -2.05 17.97 21.61
CA GLY A 237 -1.90 17.21 22.86
C GLY A 237 -0.47 17.16 23.40
N SER A 238 -0.15 16.13 24.18
CA SER A 238 1.18 15.89 24.75
C SER A 238 1.84 14.68 24.12
N ILE A 239 3.18 14.66 24.11
CA ILE A 239 3.94 13.47 23.72
C ILE A 239 3.57 12.31 24.65
N THR A 240 3.12 11.19 24.08
CA THR A 240 2.71 10.00 24.83
C THR A 240 3.92 9.16 25.23
N LEU A 241 3.77 8.31 26.25
CA LEU A 241 4.82 7.36 26.64
C LEU A 241 5.05 6.25 25.59
N GLU A 242 4.17 6.13 24.60
CA GLU A 242 4.32 5.14 23.52
C GLU A 242 5.58 5.40 22.68
N PHE A 243 6.00 6.66 22.52
CA PHE A 243 7.27 6.97 21.82
C PHE A 243 8.49 6.40 22.54
N ALA A 244 8.43 6.19 23.86
CA ALA A 244 9.53 5.60 24.61
C ALA A 244 9.71 4.09 24.29
N LYS A 245 8.70 3.45 23.70
CA LYS A 245 8.76 2.05 23.25
C LYS A 245 9.41 1.91 21.88
N LEU A 246 9.55 3.00 21.12
CA LEU A 246 10.33 3.04 19.88
C LEU A 246 11.81 3.14 20.23
N THR A 247 12.42 2.02 20.61
CA THR A 247 13.73 2.00 21.28
C THR A 247 14.87 2.50 20.39
N GLN A 248 14.70 2.41 19.07
CA GLN A 248 15.67 2.86 18.08
C GLN A 248 15.35 4.22 17.47
N LEU A 249 14.34 4.93 17.97
CA LEU A 249 13.96 6.23 17.43
C LEU A 249 15.05 7.28 17.74
N ILE A 250 15.65 7.83 16.68
CA ILE A 250 16.70 8.85 16.74
C ILE A 250 16.13 10.22 16.40
N GLU A 251 15.17 10.28 15.47
CA GLU A 251 14.64 11.53 14.96
C GLU A 251 13.11 11.60 15.09
N LEU A 252 12.63 12.70 15.69
CA LEU A 252 11.20 13.02 15.75
C LEU A 252 10.99 14.45 15.22
N TYR A 253 10.18 14.59 14.17
CA TYR A 253 9.86 15.88 13.55
C TYR A 253 8.39 16.23 13.76
N ASP A 254 8.13 17.50 14.07
CA ASP A 254 6.79 18.11 14.17
C ASP A 254 6.74 19.48 13.43
N GLU A 255 5.56 20.09 13.30
CA GLU A 255 5.29 21.32 12.54
C GLU A 255 6.21 22.50 12.88
N LEU A 256 6.74 22.59 14.11
CA LEU A 256 7.56 23.72 14.56
C LEU A 256 8.96 23.34 15.05
N HIS A 257 9.30 22.05 15.20
CA HIS A 257 10.53 21.63 15.88
C HIS A 257 11.19 20.38 15.29
N TYR A 258 12.52 20.35 15.37
CA TYR A 258 13.37 19.17 15.18
C TYR A 258 13.86 18.70 16.55
N HIS A 259 13.53 17.45 16.92
CA HIS A 259 14.01 16.85 18.15
C HIS A 259 15.03 15.74 17.82
N LEU A 260 16.33 16.03 18.04
CA LEU A 260 17.38 15.02 18.09
C LEU A 260 17.27 14.25 19.39
N LEU A 261 16.97 12.96 19.30
CA LEU A 261 16.99 12.07 20.44
C LEU A 261 18.39 11.49 20.50
N SER A 262 19.25 12.03 21.37
CA SER A 262 20.55 11.39 21.61
C SER A 262 20.27 10.02 22.20
N SER A 263 20.70 8.97 21.50
CA SER A 263 20.61 7.59 21.90
C SER A 263 21.06 7.45 23.36
N THR A 264 20.10 7.20 24.27
CA THR A 264 20.22 6.57 25.60
C THR A 264 19.12 7.09 26.54
N LYS A 265 18.12 6.25 26.87
CA LYS A 265 17.37 6.28 28.14
C LYS A 265 16.66 7.56 28.62
N VAL A 266 16.69 8.69 27.92
CA VAL A 266 16.11 9.97 28.42
C VAL A 266 14.58 10.06 28.24
N PHE A 267 13.97 9.20 27.44
CA PHE A 267 12.52 9.26 27.20
C PHE A 267 11.65 8.87 28.41
N SER A 268 12.17 8.17 29.44
CA SER A 268 11.32 7.79 30.58
C SER A 268 11.10 8.91 31.61
N SER A 269 11.99 9.91 31.68
CA SER A 269 11.89 10.98 32.70
C SER A 269 11.40 12.33 32.16
N ALA A 270 11.52 12.59 30.85
CA ALA A 270 11.22 13.91 30.26
C ALA A 270 9.85 14.03 29.56
N VAL A 271 9.19 12.91 29.20
CA VAL A 271 7.97 12.92 28.36
C VAL A 271 6.79 13.61 29.03
N SER A 272 6.69 13.56 30.36
CA SER A 272 5.60 14.24 31.09
C SER A 272 5.64 15.77 31.01
N GLN A 273 6.72 16.36 30.50
CA GLN A 273 6.93 17.82 30.47
C GLN A 273 6.98 18.44 29.07
N VAL A 274 6.88 17.64 27.99
CA VAL A 274 6.90 18.16 26.62
C VAL A 274 5.47 18.21 26.07
N ARG A 275 5.00 19.41 25.72
CA ARG A 275 3.70 19.64 25.08
C ARG A 275 3.91 20.14 23.64
N TRP A 276 2.99 19.77 22.75
CA TRP A 276 2.85 20.43 21.46
C TRP A 276 2.29 21.84 21.72
N GLU A 277 3.08 22.89 21.49
CA GLU A 277 2.61 24.27 21.60
C GLU A 277 2.38 24.88 20.22
N THR A 278 1.16 25.38 20.00
CA THR A 278 0.84 26.27 18.88
C THR A 278 0.76 27.70 19.41
N SER A 279 1.64 28.60 18.96
CA SER A 279 1.42 30.03 19.23
C SER A 279 2.20 30.95 18.29
N THR A 280 1.43 31.71 17.52
CA THR A 280 1.83 32.94 16.85
C THR A 280 2.22 34.01 17.87
N SER A 281 3.46 34.52 17.75
CA SER A 281 4.06 35.68 18.42
C SER A 281 4.73 35.47 19.79
N CYS A 282 6.07 35.65 19.81
CA CYS A 282 6.84 35.91 21.03
C CYS A 282 6.81 37.42 21.35
N PRO A 283 6.52 37.86 22.60
CA PRO A 283 6.68 39.25 22.99
C PRO A 283 8.16 39.61 23.22
N GLN A 284 8.59 40.75 22.69
CA GLN A 284 9.93 41.33 22.88
C GLN A 284 10.13 41.82 24.33
N PRO A 285 11.28 41.56 24.98
CA PRO A 285 11.59 42.18 26.28
C PRO A 285 12.19 43.58 26.12
N LEU A 286 11.55 44.56 26.78
CA LEU A 286 12.10 45.89 27.06
C LEU A 286 13.24 45.75 28.09
N PHE A 287 14.46 46.14 27.72
CA PHE A 287 15.60 46.27 28.64
C PHE A 287 15.88 47.75 28.95
N HIS A 288 15.68 48.16 30.21
CA HIS A 288 16.24 49.41 30.76
C HIS A 288 17.35 49.08 31.77
N GLY A 289 18.58 49.44 31.41
CA GLY A 289 19.65 49.88 32.34
C GLY A 289 20.48 48.82 33.07
N VAL A 290 21.67 48.46 32.52
CA VAL A 290 22.96 48.22 33.24
C VAL A 290 24.12 48.39 32.20
N PRO A 291 25.33 48.89 32.57
CA PRO A 291 26.32 49.48 31.66
C PRO A 291 27.22 48.50 30.88
N ARG A 292 27.83 49.06 29.82
CA ARG A 292 28.73 48.49 28.81
C ARG A 292 29.94 47.72 29.36
N GLY A 293 30.23 46.58 28.74
CA GLY A 293 31.54 45.93 28.76
C GLY A 293 31.57 44.65 27.90
N LEU A 294 32.29 44.72 26.77
CA LEU A 294 32.68 43.64 25.85
C LEU A 294 31.57 43.04 24.95
N CYS A 295 31.30 43.72 23.83
CA CYS A 295 30.69 43.10 22.65
C CYS A 295 31.78 42.32 21.89
N GLY A 296 31.65 41.00 21.86
CA GLY A 296 32.11 40.17 20.75
C GLY A 296 30.88 39.70 19.99
N ASP A 297 30.79 39.99 18.70
CA ASP A 297 29.69 39.57 17.84
C ASP A 297 29.57 38.04 17.84
N PHE A 298 28.47 37.51 18.36
CA PHE A 298 28.06 36.13 18.15
C PHE A 298 26.68 36.11 17.52
N SER A 299 26.64 35.56 16.31
CA SER A 299 25.44 35.21 15.56
C SER A 299 24.50 34.34 16.41
N LEU A 300 23.28 34.83 16.63
CA LEU A 300 22.21 34.10 17.31
C LEU A 300 21.63 33.03 16.39
N SER A 301 22.02 31.77 16.60
CA SER A 301 21.21 30.62 16.19
C SER A 301 20.86 29.78 17.43
N SER A 302 19.55 29.72 17.71
CA SER A 302 18.88 28.73 18.57
C SER A 302 19.06 28.90 20.09
N CYS A 303 18.15 29.65 20.72
CA CYS A 303 17.95 29.62 22.17
C CYS A 303 17.00 28.46 22.54
N LEU A 304 17.51 27.38 23.14
CA LEU A 304 16.71 26.44 23.93
C LEU A 304 16.60 27.00 25.36
N ARG A 305 15.44 27.53 25.74
CA ARG A 305 15.18 27.99 27.11
C ARG A 305 14.30 26.98 27.84
N TRP A 306 14.89 26.19 28.72
CA TRP A 306 14.16 25.32 29.63
C TRP A 306 13.69 26.12 30.85
N THR A 307 12.40 26.07 31.17
CA THR A 307 11.87 26.55 32.46
C THR A 307 11.39 25.36 33.28
N VAL A 308 12.22 24.90 34.21
CA VAL A 308 11.80 23.97 35.27
C VAL A 308 11.01 24.78 36.30
N LYS A 309 9.72 24.49 36.49
CA LYS A 309 8.96 25.03 37.61
C LYS A 309 9.51 24.42 38.91
N GLY A 310 10.22 25.23 39.68
CA GLY A 310 10.53 24.97 41.09
C GLY A 310 11.97 24.55 41.34
N SER A 311 12.70 25.43 42.03
CA SER A 311 13.95 25.20 42.75
C SER A 311 15.25 25.14 41.93
N CYS A 312 16.07 26.17 42.13
CA CYS A 312 17.43 26.28 41.59
C CYS A 312 18.36 25.38 42.39
N HIS A 313 18.72 24.20 41.88
CA HIS A 313 19.86 23.44 42.39
C HIS A 313 21.03 23.49 41.41
N ARG A 314 22.18 23.91 41.94
CA ARG A 314 23.47 23.98 41.27
C ARG A 314 23.97 22.54 41.12
N ILE A 315 23.95 21.99 39.91
CA ILE A 315 24.72 20.79 39.59
C ILE A 315 25.89 21.23 38.71
N ARG A 316 27.07 21.17 39.32
CA ARG A 316 28.37 21.25 38.67
C ARG A 316 28.69 19.87 38.07
N ASP A 317 29.56 19.88 37.06
CA ASP A 317 30.30 18.76 36.45
C ASP A 317 29.77 18.36 35.05
N TRP A 318 30.38 18.89 33.95
CA TRP A 318 31.55 18.39 33.16
C TRP A 318 31.10 17.34 32.10
N ILE A 319 31.58 17.19 30.85
CA ILE A 319 32.74 17.64 30.04
C ILE A 319 32.37 17.57 28.54
N ALA A 320 33.00 18.42 27.72
CA ALA A 320 32.91 18.52 26.26
C ALA A 320 33.83 17.52 25.50
N ILE A 321 33.71 17.49 24.15
CA ILE A 321 34.69 17.23 23.06
C ILE A 321 33.88 16.63 21.87
N VAL A 322 33.49 17.36 20.82
CA VAL A 322 34.23 17.98 19.67
C VAL A 322 34.66 16.97 18.59
N GLU A 323 33.90 16.95 17.48
CA GLU A 323 34.28 16.85 16.04
C GLU A 323 35.05 15.62 15.48
N PRO A 324 35.04 15.38 14.15
CA PRO A 324 34.86 16.29 12.99
C PRO A 324 33.43 16.49 12.48
#